data_AF-A0A3D0C5G7-F1
#
_entry.id   AF-A0A3D0C5G7-F1
#
_cell.length_a   1.000
_cell.length_b   1.000
_cell.length_c   1.000
_cell.angle_alpha   90.00
_cell.angle_beta   90.00
_cell.angle_gamma   90.00
#
_symmetry.space_group_name_H-M   'P 1'
#
loop_
_entity.id
_entity.type
_entity.pdbx_description
1 polymer ?
#
loop_
_entity_poly.entity_id
_entity_poly.type
_entity_poly.pdbx_seq_one_letter_code
_entity_poly.pdbx_strand_id
1 'polypeptide(L)'
;MPQAAIRQDEDDEYLSEAKVHQQAISPKKAEEALAEANAPTPKESQKEPYYHYTVDTKDPDPWLIMHKTKIILFVIVAVAAVAASIFYKDFQLNEQTKALVDEPQLNDLYYVDFRVIKDNLRPTEKFRMAKVSDITGNVVTINFSSYFYLQEHELNEAIRYAQLRFEKFFQEKRHNYTMAELQSLVASGAIVLARRPEGNMLDGNVVVPDSHFKSSSVFIPGKKENLAGLEYLKFAKSADKAALALVKFQKSAGLGFAPGQVSLAQMYLNGIAVDKDLNKSLEWFEKGALQAYEPAILKYAIVCQQVNSCNIAEFYQELVQTGVNIEFTKQVDVRATTKAFEQALEESKVKT
;
A
#
# COMPACT_ATOMS: atom_id res chain seq x y z
N MET A 1 -17.16 -9.22 27.87
CA MET A 1 -18.46 -9.48 28.54
C MET A 1 -19.44 -8.36 28.16
N PRO A 2 -20.77 -8.57 28.25
CA PRO A 2 -21.63 -8.27 27.09
C PRO A 2 -22.73 -7.20 27.32
N GLN A 3 -23.52 -7.02 26.25
CA GLN A 3 -24.93 -6.58 26.18
C GLN A 3 -25.32 -5.08 26.20
N ALA A 4 -26.31 -4.80 25.34
CA ALA A 4 -27.22 -3.65 25.25
C ALA A 4 -26.58 -2.28 24.92
N ALA A 5 -27.11 -1.45 24.02
CA ALA A 5 -28.53 -1.18 23.79
C ALA A 5 -28.82 -0.50 22.42
N ILE A 6 -30.00 -0.83 21.86
CA ILE A 6 -30.92 0.05 21.11
C ILE A 6 -30.36 0.77 19.85
N ARG A 7 -30.79 0.29 18.67
CA ARG A 7 -31.06 1.17 17.51
C ARG A 7 -32.41 1.85 17.73
N GLN A 8 -32.53 3.10 17.28
CA GLN A 8 -33.82 3.69 16.91
C GLN A 8 -33.98 3.60 15.38
N ASP A 9 -35.24 3.67 14.95
CA ASP A 9 -35.74 3.22 13.66
C ASP A 9 -35.70 4.29 12.54
N GLU A 10 -36.30 3.93 11.38
CA GLU A 10 -36.71 4.80 10.24
C GLU A 10 -35.56 5.39 9.37
N ASP A 11 -35.62 5.51 8.04
CA ASP A 11 -36.42 4.95 6.92
C ASP A 11 -35.69 5.35 5.60
N ASP A 12 -35.87 4.80 4.39
CA ASP A 12 -36.53 3.59 3.85
C ASP A 12 -35.84 3.27 2.48
N GLU A 13 -35.85 2.01 2.00
CA GLU A 13 -35.83 1.73 0.54
C GLU A 13 -36.26 0.28 0.19
N TYR A 14 -37.28 0.17 -0.68
CA TYR A 14 -38.03 -1.07 -0.98
C TYR A 14 -37.32 -2.05 -1.93
N LEU A 15 -37.45 -3.36 -1.67
CA LEU A 15 -37.37 -4.43 -2.67
C LEU A 15 -38.53 -5.44 -2.54
N SER A 16 -38.98 -5.98 -3.67
CA SER A 16 -40.31 -6.60 -3.84
C SER A 16 -40.48 -7.96 -3.15
N GLU A 17 -41.58 -8.13 -2.42
CA GLU A 17 -41.97 -9.41 -1.80
C GLU A 17 -42.47 -10.45 -2.81
N ALA A 18 -41.92 -11.66 -2.76
CA ALA A 18 -42.56 -12.85 -3.31
C ALA A 18 -43.54 -13.44 -2.29
N LYS A 19 -44.84 -13.45 -2.59
CA LYS A 19 -45.88 -13.95 -1.67
C LYS A 19 -45.71 -15.44 -1.36
N VAL A 20 -45.37 -15.74 -0.12
CA VAL A 20 -45.52 -17.09 0.48
C VAL A 20 -46.72 -17.06 1.42
N HIS A 21 -47.84 -17.65 1.01
CA HIS A 21 -48.97 -17.88 1.92
C HIS A 21 -48.69 -19.09 2.82
N GLN A 22 -48.15 -18.84 4.01
CA GLN A 22 -48.27 -19.77 5.14
C GLN A 22 -49.46 -19.36 6.01
N GLN A 23 -50.48 -20.21 6.05
CA GLN A 23 -51.68 -19.99 6.84
C GLN A 23 -51.65 -20.90 8.07
N ALA A 24 -51.17 -20.37 9.19
CA ALA A 24 -51.17 -21.08 10.47
C ALA A 24 -52.60 -21.12 11.05
N ILE A 25 -53.10 -22.32 11.35
CA ILE A 25 -54.41 -22.52 11.99
C ILE A 25 -54.19 -22.97 13.44
N SER A 26 -54.90 -22.30 14.35
CA SER A 26 -54.81 -22.47 15.81
C SER A 26 -55.32 -23.83 16.30
N PRO A 27 -54.72 -24.44 17.36
CA PRO A 27 -54.92 -25.86 17.72
C PRO A 27 -56.21 -26.12 18.52
N LYS A 28 -57.37 -25.62 18.05
CA LYS A 28 -58.65 -25.81 18.74
C LYS A 28 -59.83 -26.19 17.84
N LYS A 29 -59.54 -26.88 16.74
CA LYS A 29 -60.55 -27.45 15.82
C LYS A 29 -60.18 -28.84 15.26
N ALA A 30 -59.31 -29.57 15.97
CA ALA A 30 -58.79 -30.87 15.53
C ALA A 30 -59.50 -32.09 16.14
N GLU A 31 -60.20 -31.94 17.28
CA GLU A 31 -60.75 -33.10 18.02
C GLU A 31 -62.17 -33.52 17.59
N GLU A 32 -62.98 -32.65 16.98
CA GLU A 32 -64.35 -33.02 16.54
C GLU A 32 -64.43 -33.66 15.15
N ALA A 33 -63.35 -33.62 14.35
CA ALA A 33 -63.32 -34.24 13.01
C ALA A 33 -62.82 -35.69 13.00
N LEU A 34 -62.37 -36.23 14.14
CA LEU A 34 -61.72 -37.54 14.24
C LEU A 34 -62.68 -38.72 14.52
N ALA A 35 -63.97 -38.45 14.76
CA ALA A 35 -64.95 -39.44 15.21
C ALA A 35 -65.82 -40.08 14.09
N GLU A 36 -65.93 -39.45 12.91
CA GLU A 36 -66.97 -39.83 11.92
C GLU A 36 -66.44 -40.45 10.61
N ALA A 37 -65.12 -40.63 10.47
CA ALA A 37 -64.49 -41.15 9.25
C ALA A 37 -64.12 -42.65 9.27
N ASN A 38 -64.31 -43.35 10.40
CA ASN A 38 -63.86 -44.73 10.60
C ASN A 38 -65.01 -45.76 10.64
N ALA A 39 -65.55 -46.09 9.46
CA ALA A 39 -66.27 -47.34 9.22
C ALA A 39 -65.80 -47.94 7.87
N PRO A 40 -65.48 -49.25 7.80
CA PRO A 40 -64.70 -49.78 6.70
C PRO A 40 -65.53 -50.08 5.45
N THR A 41 -65.01 -49.71 4.28
CA THR A 41 -65.40 -50.32 2.99
C THR A 41 -64.20 -51.03 2.37
N PRO A 42 -64.37 -52.26 1.87
CA PRO A 42 -63.24 -53.07 1.42
C PRO A 42 -62.73 -52.56 0.07
N LYS A 43 -61.50 -52.04 0.04
CA LYS A 43 -60.73 -51.81 -1.19
C LYS A 43 -59.53 -52.73 -1.20
N GLU A 44 -59.31 -53.37 -2.35
CA GLU A 44 -58.34 -54.45 -2.51
C GLU A 44 -56.91 -53.97 -2.21
N SER A 45 -56.19 -54.78 -1.43
CA SER A 45 -54.80 -54.56 -1.07
C SER A 45 -53.87 -54.88 -2.25
N GLN A 46 -53.75 -53.96 -3.21
CA GLN A 46 -52.56 -53.91 -4.07
C GLN A 46 -51.37 -53.42 -3.25
N LYS A 47 -50.57 -54.35 -2.73
CA LYS A 47 -49.28 -54.04 -2.12
C LYS A 47 -48.28 -53.74 -3.23
N GLU A 48 -48.01 -52.46 -3.46
CA GLU A 48 -46.81 -52.07 -4.20
C GLU A 48 -45.56 -52.55 -3.42
N PRO A 49 -44.59 -53.22 -4.07
CA PRO A 49 -43.40 -53.69 -3.39
C PRO A 49 -42.50 -52.51 -3.01
N TYR A 50 -42.42 -52.22 -1.71
CA TYR A 50 -41.52 -51.20 -1.19
C TYR A 50 -40.08 -51.72 -1.21
N TYR A 51 -39.27 -51.22 -2.14
CA TYR A 51 -37.87 -51.65 -2.30
C TYR A 51 -37.01 -51.14 -1.15
N HIS A 52 -36.59 -52.00 -0.23
CA HIS A 52 -35.46 -51.72 0.65
C HIS A 52 -34.15 -51.96 -0.09
N TYR A 53 -33.58 -50.89 -0.63
CA TYR A 53 -32.18 -50.88 -1.07
C TYR A 53 -31.26 -50.85 0.16
N THR A 54 -30.79 -52.03 0.58
CA THR A 54 -29.61 -52.12 1.43
C THR A 54 -28.39 -51.84 0.56
N VAL A 55 -27.79 -50.66 0.73
CA VAL A 55 -26.51 -50.33 0.08
C VAL A 55 -25.43 -51.19 0.72
N ASP A 56 -25.04 -52.28 0.05
CA ASP A 56 -23.94 -53.12 0.53
C ASP A 56 -22.62 -52.39 0.33
N THR A 57 -22.09 -51.82 1.42
CA THR A 57 -20.85 -51.05 1.41
C THR A 57 -19.60 -51.90 1.19
N LYS A 58 -19.74 -53.23 1.09
CA LYS A 58 -18.61 -54.15 0.85
C LYS A 58 -18.35 -54.46 -0.62
N ASP A 59 -19.32 -54.24 -1.51
CA ASP A 59 -19.18 -54.56 -2.93
C ASP A 59 -19.08 -53.25 -3.76
N PRO A 60 -17.88 -52.85 -4.20
CA PRO A 60 -17.70 -51.59 -4.92
C PRO A 60 -18.30 -51.69 -6.33
N ASP A 61 -19.03 -50.66 -6.78
CA ASP A 61 -19.71 -50.64 -8.08
C ASP A 61 -18.82 -51.20 -9.21
N PRO A 62 -19.30 -52.19 -10.00
CA PRO A 62 -18.50 -52.79 -11.07
C PRO A 62 -17.92 -51.77 -12.06
N TRP A 63 -18.66 -50.68 -12.31
CA TRP A 63 -18.21 -49.55 -13.12
C TRP A 63 -17.01 -48.81 -12.50
N LEU A 64 -17.07 -48.54 -11.18
CA LEU A 64 -15.95 -47.92 -10.46
C LEU A 64 -14.71 -48.82 -10.46
N ILE A 65 -14.86 -50.16 -10.41
CA ILE A 65 -13.74 -51.10 -10.56
C ILE A 65 -13.12 -51.00 -11.97
N MET A 66 -13.95 -51.11 -13.01
CA MET A 66 -13.49 -51.07 -14.42
C MET A 66 -12.82 -49.74 -14.79
N HIS A 67 -13.30 -48.63 -14.24
CA HIS A 67 -12.79 -47.30 -14.54
C HIS A 67 -11.82 -46.74 -13.48
N LYS A 68 -11.52 -47.48 -12.40
CA LYS A 68 -10.72 -47.05 -11.25
C LYS A 68 -9.42 -46.34 -11.65
N THR A 69 -8.64 -46.94 -12.53
CA THR A 69 -7.36 -46.39 -13.00
C THR A 69 -7.54 -45.13 -13.86
N LYS A 70 -8.59 -45.06 -14.68
CA LYS A 70 -8.93 -43.89 -15.50
C LYS A 70 -9.42 -42.73 -14.64
N ILE A 71 -10.21 -43.00 -13.61
CA ILE A 71 -10.70 -42.01 -12.63
C ILE A 71 -9.52 -41.47 -11.81
N ILE A 72 -8.64 -42.34 -11.31
CA ILE A 72 -7.42 -41.92 -10.59
C ILE A 72 -6.52 -41.06 -11.49
N LEU A 73 -6.29 -41.48 -12.75
CA LEU A 73 -5.51 -40.70 -13.72
C LEU A 73 -6.14 -39.31 -13.96
N PHE A 74 -7.46 -39.25 -14.17
CA PHE A 74 -8.19 -37.99 -14.36
C PHE A 74 -8.08 -37.07 -13.15
N VAL A 75 -8.23 -37.58 -11.92
CA VAL A 75 -8.05 -36.80 -10.69
C VAL A 75 -6.62 -36.30 -10.55
N ILE A 76 -5.61 -37.11 -10.83
CA ILE A 76 -4.20 -36.68 -10.80
C ILE A 76 -3.94 -35.56 -11.82
N VAL A 77 -4.45 -35.70 -13.04
CA VAL A 77 -4.32 -34.66 -14.09
C VAL A 77 -5.07 -33.38 -13.69
N ALA A 78 -6.26 -33.49 -13.10
CA ALA A 78 -7.02 -32.33 -12.61
C ALA A 78 -6.30 -31.60 -11.46
N VAL A 79 -5.76 -32.34 -10.48
CA VAL A 79 -4.97 -31.77 -9.38
C VAL A 79 -3.70 -31.12 -9.90
N ALA A 80 -2.99 -31.75 -10.84
CA ALA A 80 -1.80 -31.19 -11.47
C ALA A 80 -2.12 -29.91 -12.27
N ALA A 81 -3.25 -29.86 -12.98
CA ALA A 81 -3.69 -28.67 -13.70
C ALA A 81 -4.06 -27.51 -12.75
N VAL A 82 -4.72 -27.79 -11.62
CA VAL A 82 -5.01 -26.79 -10.58
C VAL A 82 -3.72 -26.28 -9.94
N ALA A 83 -2.81 -27.17 -9.55
CA ALA A 83 -1.51 -26.79 -8.98
C ALA A 83 -0.66 -25.96 -9.96
N ALA A 84 -0.62 -26.34 -11.23
CA ALA A 84 0.05 -25.57 -12.28
C ALA A 84 -0.61 -24.20 -12.50
N SER A 85 -1.94 -24.09 -12.40
CA SER A 85 -2.66 -22.82 -12.51
C SER A 85 -2.36 -21.87 -11.33
N ILE A 86 -2.24 -22.40 -10.11
CA ILE A 86 -1.84 -21.64 -8.92
C ILE A 86 -0.39 -21.17 -9.07
N PHE A 87 0.54 -22.10 -9.32
CA PHE A 87 1.96 -21.77 -9.51
C PHE A 87 2.20 -20.77 -10.64
N TYR A 88 1.45 -20.86 -11.74
CA TYR A 88 1.53 -19.90 -12.84
C TYR A 88 1.07 -18.49 -12.41
N LYS A 89 0.01 -18.38 -11.60
CA LYS A 89 -0.44 -17.09 -11.05
C LYS A 89 0.61 -16.52 -10.09
N ASP A 90 1.14 -17.33 -9.18
CA ASP A 90 2.15 -16.90 -8.20
C ASP A 90 3.45 -16.45 -8.91
N PHE A 91 3.86 -17.17 -9.96
CA PHE A 91 4.98 -16.77 -10.81
C PHE A 91 4.74 -15.42 -11.48
N GLN A 92 3.59 -15.22 -12.11
CA GLN A 92 3.26 -13.95 -12.76
C GLN A 92 3.16 -12.78 -11.76
N LEU A 93 2.65 -13.04 -10.55
CA LEU A 93 2.57 -12.05 -9.47
C LEU A 93 3.95 -11.65 -8.94
N ASN A 94 4.88 -12.60 -8.88
CA ASN A 94 6.28 -12.35 -8.51
C ASN A 94 7.01 -11.53 -9.59
N GLU A 95 6.86 -11.88 -10.87
CA GLU A 95 7.43 -11.09 -11.98
C GLU A 95 6.84 -9.66 -12.03
N GLN A 96 5.52 -9.51 -11.80
CA GLN A 96 4.89 -8.19 -11.64
C GLN A 96 5.47 -7.43 -10.44
N THR A 97 5.71 -8.11 -9.31
CA THR A 97 6.29 -7.51 -8.10
C THR A 97 7.71 -6.99 -8.36
N LYS A 98 8.56 -7.77 -9.03
CA LYS A 98 9.90 -7.34 -9.45
C LYS A 98 9.83 -6.11 -10.36
N ALA A 99 9.02 -6.15 -11.42
CA ALA A 99 8.88 -5.04 -12.35
C ALA A 99 8.41 -3.73 -11.69
N LEU A 100 7.56 -3.81 -10.66
CA LEU A 100 7.13 -2.65 -9.87
C LEU A 100 8.22 -2.13 -8.90
N VAL A 101 9.13 -2.97 -8.44
CA VAL A 101 10.26 -2.59 -7.58
C VAL A 101 11.46 -2.11 -8.39
N ASP A 102 11.65 -2.60 -9.62
CA ASP A 102 12.69 -2.15 -10.55
C ASP A 102 12.43 -0.72 -11.09
N GLU A 103 11.17 -0.39 -11.36
CA GLU A 103 10.72 0.98 -11.69
C GLU A 103 9.74 1.51 -10.61
N PRO A 104 10.22 1.86 -9.39
CA PRO A 104 9.35 2.28 -8.30
C PRO A 104 8.73 3.65 -8.57
N GLN A 105 7.50 3.84 -8.11
CA GLN A 105 6.73 5.08 -8.23
C GLN A 105 6.20 5.55 -6.89
N LEU A 106 5.91 6.85 -6.80
CA LEU A 106 5.36 7.45 -5.59
C LEU A 106 4.00 6.83 -5.24
N ASN A 107 3.81 6.49 -3.96
CA ASN A 107 2.66 5.75 -3.43
C ASN A 107 2.55 4.27 -3.82
N ASP A 108 3.56 3.66 -4.45
CA ASP A 108 3.62 2.19 -4.52
C ASP A 108 3.57 1.57 -3.11
N LEU A 109 2.82 0.47 -2.99
CA LEU A 109 2.61 -0.27 -1.76
C LEU A 109 3.32 -1.61 -1.82
N TYR A 110 4.12 -1.91 -0.80
CA TYR A 110 4.84 -3.17 -0.67
C TYR A 110 4.36 -3.94 0.56
N TYR A 111 4.14 -5.24 0.40
CA TYR A 111 3.77 -6.15 1.49
C TYR A 111 5.04 -6.78 2.00
N VAL A 112 5.37 -6.51 3.27
CA VAL A 112 6.69 -6.83 3.83
C VAL A 112 6.55 -7.85 4.94
N ASP A 113 7.20 -9.00 4.77
CA ASP A 113 7.36 -10.01 5.79
C ASP A 113 8.59 -9.70 6.66
N PHE A 114 8.33 -9.22 7.87
CA PHE A 114 9.39 -8.86 8.81
C PHE A 114 10.14 -10.10 9.35
N ARG A 115 9.57 -11.31 9.25
CA ARG A 115 10.22 -12.55 9.71
C ARG A 115 11.53 -12.85 8.99
N VAL A 116 11.67 -12.37 7.75
CA VAL A 116 12.90 -12.49 6.93
C VAL A 116 13.93 -11.43 7.32
N ILE A 117 13.49 -10.29 7.86
CA ILE A 117 14.32 -9.11 8.14
C ILE A 117 14.84 -9.11 9.60
N LYS A 118 14.07 -9.68 10.54
CA LYS A 118 14.36 -9.55 11.99
C LYS A 118 14.03 -10.82 12.77
N ASP A 119 15.04 -11.35 13.45
CA ASP A 119 14.94 -12.61 14.22
C ASP A 119 14.01 -12.50 15.44
N ASN A 120 14.07 -11.37 16.16
CA ASN A 120 13.33 -11.15 17.41
C ASN A 120 12.08 -10.29 17.20
N LEU A 121 11.00 -10.92 16.72
CA LEU A 121 9.66 -10.33 16.56
C LEU A 121 8.66 -10.91 17.55
N ARG A 122 7.61 -10.16 17.89
CA ARG A 122 6.48 -10.72 18.63
C ARG A 122 5.68 -11.66 17.69
N PRO A 123 5.00 -12.69 18.21
CA PRO A 123 4.27 -13.66 17.38
C PRO A 123 3.19 -13.07 16.44
N THR A 124 2.66 -11.89 16.76
CA THR A 124 1.67 -11.14 15.99
C THR A 124 2.28 -10.10 15.05
N GLU A 125 3.59 -9.85 15.12
CA GLU A 125 4.30 -8.79 14.40
C GLU A 125 4.99 -9.32 13.14
N LYS A 126 4.25 -10.02 12.27
CA LYS A 126 4.82 -10.73 11.11
C LYS A 126 4.88 -9.87 9.85
N PHE A 127 3.74 -9.29 9.45
CA PHE A 127 3.63 -8.55 8.20
C PHE A 127 3.39 -7.07 8.46
N ARG A 128 3.86 -6.21 7.55
CA ARG A 128 3.51 -4.78 7.50
C ARG A 128 3.30 -4.36 6.06
N MET A 129 2.52 -3.30 5.90
CA MET A 129 2.53 -2.56 4.65
C MET A 129 3.68 -1.55 4.66
N ALA A 130 4.27 -1.31 3.51
CA ALA A 130 5.22 -0.24 3.28
C ALA A 130 4.69 0.62 2.12
N LYS A 131 4.95 1.93 2.16
CA LYS A 131 4.61 2.85 1.05
C LYS A 131 5.84 3.62 0.62
N VAL A 132 6.08 3.68 -0.69
CA VAL A 132 7.07 4.59 -1.29
C VAL A 132 6.61 6.02 -1.08
N SER A 133 7.30 6.74 -0.19
CA SER A 133 6.97 8.11 0.21
C SER A 133 7.78 9.16 -0.55
N ASP A 134 8.95 8.78 -1.07
CA ASP A 134 9.83 9.67 -1.82
C ASP A 134 10.85 8.90 -2.67
N ILE A 135 11.30 9.50 -3.76
CA ILE A 135 12.34 8.94 -4.64
C ILE A 135 13.37 10.04 -4.92
N THR A 136 14.65 9.74 -4.68
CA THR A 136 15.76 10.69 -4.77
C THR A 136 16.94 10.00 -5.44
N GLY A 137 17.01 10.10 -6.77
CA GLY A 137 18.00 9.38 -7.57
C GLY A 137 17.80 7.87 -7.49
N ASN A 138 18.83 7.15 -7.04
CA ASN A 138 18.82 5.70 -6.81
C ASN A 138 18.35 5.28 -5.40
N VAL A 139 17.96 6.24 -4.55
CA VAL A 139 17.47 5.99 -3.18
C VAL A 139 15.97 6.21 -3.14
N VAL A 140 15.27 5.20 -2.63
CA VAL A 140 13.82 5.18 -2.42
C VAL A 140 13.58 5.28 -0.92
N THR A 141 12.79 6.27 -0.49
CA THR A 141 12.31 6.32 0.89
C THR A 141 10.99 5.56 1.01
N ILE A 142 10.95 4.65 1.97
CA ILE A 142 9.76 3.88 2.34
C ILE A 142 9.35 4.23 3.78
N ASN A 143 8.04 4.39 3.97
CA ASN A 143 7.41 4.53 5.28
C ASN A 143 6.56 3.28 5.56
N PHE A 144 6.82 2.62 6.70
CA PHE A 144 6.06 1.42 7.10
C PHE A 144 4.75 1.78 7.81
N SER A 145 3.75 0.92 7.71
CA SER A 145 2.48 1.03 8.44
C SER A 145 2.71 0.99 9.96
N SER A 146 2.00 1.82 10.71
CA SER A 146 1.99 1.85 12.18
C SER A 146 1.52 0.54 12.80
N TYR A 147 0.77 -0.26 12.03
CA TYR A 147 0.24 -1.56 12.40
C TYR A 147 1.09 -2.71 11.83
N PHE A 148 1.07 -3.82 12.56
CA PHE A 148 1.52 -5.13 12.08
C PHE A 148 0.31 -6.06 11.94
N TYR A 149 0.47 -7.07 11.10
CA TYR A 149 -0.55 -8.06 10.74
C TYR A 149 0.00 -9.47 10.96
N LEU A 150 -0.88 -10.41 11.31
CA LEU A 150 -0.52 -11.80 11.59
C LEU A 150 -0.45 -12.64 10.30
N GLN A 151 -1.28 -12.30 9.31
CA GLN A 151 -1.35 -12.96 8.01
C GLN A 151 -1.25 -11.93 6.88
N GLU A 152 -0.67 -12.33 5.76
CA GLU A 152 -0.50 -11.46 4.58
C GLU A 152 -1.85 -10.92 4.06
N HIS A 153 -2.89 -11.76 4.02
CA HIS A 153 -4.19 -11.37 3.49
C HIS A 153 -4.84 -10.20 4.27
N GLU A 154 -4.51 -10.02 5.56
CA GLU A 154 -4.99 -8.90 6.37
C GLU A 154 -4.51 -7.52 5.83
N LEU A 155 -3.43 -7.49 5.03
CA LEU A 155 -2.99 -6.28 4.32
C LEU A 155 -3.99 -5.86 3.23
N ASN A 156 -4.62 -6.82 2.54
CA ASN A 156 -5.70 -6.54 1.59
C ASN A 156 -6.95 -6.02 2.32
N GLU A 157 -7.22 -6.54 3.51
CA GLU A 157 -8.32 -6.08 4.36
C GLU A 157 -8.12 -4.62 4.81
N ALA A 158 -6.89 -4.21 5.11
CA ALA A 158 -6.58 -2.81 5.40
C ALA A 158 -6.90 -1.86 4.22
N ILE A 159 -6.70 -2.32 2.97
CA ILE A 159 -7.11 -1.60 1.75
C ILE A 159 -8.62 -1.64 1.57
N ARG A 160 -9.26 -2.82 1.72
CA ARG A 160 -10.71 -3.03 1.57
C ARG A 160 -11.54 -2.22 2.56
N TYR A 161 -11.02 -1.99 3.76
CA TYR A 161 -11.61 -1.11 4.78
C TYR A 161 -11.04 0.32 4.76
N ALA A 162 -10.33 0.69 3.69
CA ALA A 162 -9.79 2.04 3.44
C ALA A 162 -8.95 2.65 4.58
N GLN A 163 -8.28 1.81 5.38
CA GLN A 163 -7.50 2.24 6.55
C GLN A 163 -6.30 3.13 6.18
N LEU A 164 -5.79 2.98 4.97
CA LEU A 164 -4.66 3.76 4.43
C LEU A 164 -4.98 5.26 4.28
N ARG A 165 -6.25 5.66 4.37
CA ARG A 165 -6.71 7.05 4.36
C ARG A 165 -6.43 7.79 5.66
N PHE A 166 -6.15 7.08 6.76
CA PHE A 166 -5.77 7.73 8.01
C PHE A 166 -4.31 8.20 7.92
N GLU A 167 -4.05 9.49 8.16
CA GLU A 167 -2.71 10.09 8.06
C GLU A 167 -1.64 9.31 8.85
N LYS A 168 -2.01 8.81 10.04
CA LYS A 168 -1.14 8.04 10.95
C LYS A 168 -1.07 6.55 10.63
N PHE A 169 -1.73 6.07 9.56
CA PHE A 169 -1.63 4.67 9.13
C PHE A 169 -0.20 4.32 8.73
N PHE A 170 0.49 5.22 8.03
CA PHE A 170 1.93 5.11 7.80
C PHE A 170 2.69 5.91 8.85
N GLN A 171 3.79 5.35 9.35
CA GLN A 171 4.68 6.04 10.28
C GLN A 171 5.36 7.21 9.56
N GLU A 172 5.60 8.30 10.26
CA GLU A 172 6.46 9.39 9.77
C GLU A 172 7.92 8.94 9.58
N LYS A 173 8.31 7.80 10.17
CA LYS A 173 9.66 7.27 10.10
C LYS A 173 10.03 6.82 8.68
N ARG A 174 10.91 7.59 8.06
CA ARG A 174 11.55 7.38 6.76
C ARG A 174 12.60 6.28 6.87
N HIS A 175 12.59 5.35 5.92
CA HIS A 175 13.62 4.34 5.75
C HIS A 175 14.13 4.44 4.31
N ASN A 176 15.39 4.83 4.15
CA ASN A 176 16.02 4.99 2.85
C ASN A 176 16.66 3.66 2.44
N TYR A 177 16.29 3.18 1.26
CA TYR A 177 16.89 2.00 0.64
C TYR A 177 17.42 2.38 -0.74
N THR A 178 18.62 1.92 -1.08
CA THR A 178 19.09 1.93 -2.47
C THR A 178 18.29 0.93 -3.31
N MET A 179 18.26 1.13 -4.63
CA MET A 179 17.59 0.19 -5.55
C MET A 179 18.06 -1.26 -5.38
N ALA A 180 19.37 -1.46 -5.19
CA ALA A 180 19.97 -2.77 -4.99
C ALA A 180 19.52 -3.44 -3.67
N GLU A 181 19.34 -2.66 -2.60
CA GLU A 181 18.79 -3.17 -1.34
C GLU A 181 17.31 -3.54 -1.48
N LEU A 182 16.51 -2.78 -2.23
CA LEU A 182 15.12 -3.15 -2.51
C LEU A 182 15.02 -4.44 -3.34
N GLN A 183 15.84 -4.57 -4.38
CA GLN A 183 15.93 -5.80 -5.17
C GLN A 183 16.36 -6.99 -4.31
N SER A 184 17.28 -6.80 -3.36
CA SER A 184 17.67 -7.82 -2.37
C SER A 184 16.52 -8.19 -1.41
N LEU A 185 15.69 -7.22 -1.00
CA LEU A 185 14.49 -7.48 -0.19
C LEU A 185 13.42 -8.27 -0.97
N VAL A 186 13.27 -8.07 -2.27
CA VAL A 186 12.43 -8.94 -3.12
C VAL A 186 13.05 -10.33 -3.27
N ALA A 187 14.36 -10.41 -3.58
CA ALA A 187 15.06 -11.67 -3.80
C ALA A 187 15.11 -12.58 -2.56
N SER A 188 15.13 -12.01 -1.36
CA SER A 188 15.04 -12.73 -0.08
C SER A 188 13.62 -13.12 0.32
N GLY A 189 12.60 -12.66 -0.40
CA GLY A 189 11.18 -12.85 -0.04
C GLY A 189 10.71 -11.96 1.11
N ALA A 190 11.50 -10.95 1.50
CA ALA A 190 11.10 -9.97 2.50
C ALA A 190 10.03 -8.99 1.97
N ILE A 191 10.11 -8.60 0.69
CA ILE A 191 8.99 -7.99 -0.04
C ILE A 191 8.27 -9.11 -0.80
N VAL A 192 7.04 -9.42 -0.37
CA VAL A 192 6.25 -10.55 -0.87
C VAL A 192 5.43 -10.16 -2.11
N LEU A 193 4.85 -8.95 -2.07
CA LEU A 193 3.98 -8.42 -3.12
C LEU A 193 4.17 -6.90 -3.24
N ALA A 194 4.24 -6.40 -4.47
CA ALA A 194 4.17 -4.96 -4.77
C ALA A 194 2.87 -4.63 -5.51
N ARG A 195 2.27 -3.48 -5.19
CA ARG A 195 1.04 -2.98 -5.79
C ARG A 195 1.12 -1.48 -6.07
N ARG A 196 0.72 -1.08 -7.28
CA ARG A 196 0.68 0.32 -7.72
C ARG A 196 -0.76 0.86 -7.70
N PRO A 197 -1.06 1.94 -6.96
CA PRO A 197 -2.35 2.61 -7.02
C PRO A 197 -2.54 3.37 -8.34
N GLU A 198 -3.74 3.31 -8.90
CA GLU A 198 -4.15 4.11 -10.06
C GLU A 198 -4.99 5.31 -9.60
N GLY A 199 -4.54 6.53 -9.86
CA GLY A 199 -5.29 7.74 -9.48
C GLY A 199 -5.58 7.85 -7.97
N ASN A 200 -4.65 7.37 -7.13
CA ASN A 200 -4.79 7.22 -5.67
C ASN A 200 -5.76 6.12 -5.17
N MET A 201 -6.24 5.25 -6.06
CA MET A 201 -7.11 4.13 -5.73
C MET A 201 -6.44 2.78 -5.96
N LEU A 202 -6.84 1.78 -5.17
CA LEU A 202 -6.44 0.38 -5.33
C LEU A 202 -7.66 -0.49 -4.97
N ASP A 203 -8.03 -1.44 -5.83
CA ASP A 203 -9.22 -2.30 -5.67
C ASP A 203 -10.51 -1.49 -5.37
N GLY A 204 -10.68 -0.35 -6.04
CA GLY A 204 -11.83 0.56 -5.85
C GLY A 204 -11.80 1.39 -4.56
N ASN A 205 -10.77 1.25 -3.72
CA ASN A 205 -10.63 1.94 -2.44
C ASN A 205 -9.54 3.02 -2.50
N VAL A 206 -9.74 4.14 -1.83
CA VAL A 206 -8.73 5.22 -1.75
C VAL A 206 -7.62 4.80 -0.78
N VAL A 207 -6.36 4.90 -1.22
CA VAL A 207 -5.17 4.43 -0.48
C VAL A 207 -4.18 5.53 -0.09
N VAL A 208 -4.59 6.79 -0.26
CA VAL A 208 -3.87 7.97 0.22
C VAL A 208 -4.70 8.69 1.30
N PRO A 209 -4.07 9.45 2.22
CA PRO A 209 -4.80 10.28 3.16
C PRO A 209 -5.70 11.31 2.46
N ASP A 210 -6.83 11.61 3.08
CA ASP A 210 -7.80 12.58 2.54
C ASP A 210 -7.19 13.99 2.49
N SER A 211 -6.78 14.40 1.29
CA SER A 211 -6.16 15.71 1.10
C SER A 211 -7.21 16.81 1.06
N HIS A 212 -7.31 17.59 2.14
CA HIS A 212 -8.02 18.86 2.10
C HIS A 212 -7.32 19.80 1.11
N PHE A 213 -7.92 20.03 -0.05
CA PHE A 213 -7.38 20.94 -1.06
C PHE A 213 -7.31 22.37 -0.51
N LYS A 214 -6.13 22.77 -0.04
CA LYS A 214 -5.83 24.14 0.40
C LYS A 214 -5.76 25.06 -0.82
N SER A 215 -6.93 25.43 -1.34
CA SER A 215 -7.04 26.50 -2.34
C SER A 215 -6.55 27.79 -1.72
N SER A 216 -5.36 28.23 -2.16
CA SER A 216 -4.80 29.51 -1.77
C SER A 216 -4.88 30.45 -2.97
N SER A 217 -5.62 31.55 -2.80
CA SER A 217 -5.70 32.67 -3.72
C SER A 217 -4.40 33.51 -3.76
N VAL A 218 -3.45 33.24 -2.86
CA VAL A 218 -2.17 33.95 -2.81
C VAL A 218 -1.38 33.68 -4.10
N PHE A 219 -1.08 34.75 -4.81
CA PHE A 219 -0.14 34.71 -5.92
C PHE A 219 1.27 34.48 -5.37
N ILE A 220 1.90 33.38 -5.78
CA ILE A 220 3.28 33.05 -5.45
C ILE A 220 4.07 33.04 -6.77
N PRO A 221 5.08 33.90 -6.96
CA PRO A 221 5.96 33.87 -8.12
C PRO A 221 6.52 32.47 -8.39
N GLY A 222 6.65 32.08 -9.65
CA GLY A 222 7.18 30.76 -10.05
C GLY A 222 6.26 29.56 -9.81
N LYS A 223 5.19 29.67 -9.00
CA LYS A 223 4.25 28.55 -8.74
C LYS A 223 3.59 28.03 -10.02
N LYS A 224 3.14 28.94 -10.90
CA LYS A 224 2.50 28.59 -12.18
C LYS A 224 3.49 27.86 -13.11
N GLU A 225 4.72 28.35 -13.17
CA GLU A 225 5.82 27.73 -13.91
C GLU A 225 6.11 26.33 -13.40
N ASN A 226 6.21 26.12 -12.08
CA ASN A 226 6.46 24.79 -11.52
C ASN A 226 5.36 23.80 -11.88
N LEU A 227 4.09 24.19 -11.72
CA LEU A 227 2.95 23.34 -12.06
C LEU A 227 2.96 22.97 -13.55
N ALA A 228 3.25 23.92 -14.45
CA ALA A 228 3.40 23.62 -15.87
C ALA A 228 4.58 22.67 -16.17
N GLY A 229 5.69 22.79 -15.42
CA GLY A 229 6.82 21.87 -15.51
C GLY A 229 6.46 20.45 -15.08
N LEU A 230 5.73 20.30 -13.96
CA LEU A 230 5.24 19.00 -13.47
C LEU A 230 4.29 18.33 -14.47
N GLU A 231 3.40 19.08 -15.14
CA GLU A 231 2.54 18.53 -16.19
C GLU A 231 3.34 18.03 -17.41
N TYR A 232 4.39 18.73 -17.83
CA TYR A 232 5.27 18.23 -18.89
C TYR A 232 6.11 17.01 -18.42
N LEU A 233 6.52 16.98 -17.16
CA LEU A 233 7.33 15.89 -16.59
C LEU A 233 6.58 14.54 -16.58
N LYS A 234 5.24 14.54 -16.46
CA LYS A 234 4.41 13.32 -16.63
C LYS A 234 4.61 12.64 -17.99
N PHE A 235 5.02 13.41 -19.00
CA PHE A 235 5.30 12.93 -20.36
C PHE A 235 6.80 12.90 -20.70
N ALA A 236 7.69 12.92 -19.69
CA ALA A 236 9.14 13.02 -19.88
C ALA A 236 9.81 11.87 -20.66
N LYS A 237 9.08 10.76 -20.92
CA LYS A 237 9.51 9.73 -21.90
C LYS A 237 9.67 10.32 -23.32
N SER A 238 9.05 11.47 -23.61
CA SER A 238 9.33 12.31 -24.78
C SER A 238 10.38 13.37 -24.43
N ALA A 239 11.50 13.38 -25.16
CA ALA A 239 12.60 14.32 -24.97
C ALA A 239 12.14 15.80 -25.07
N ASP A 240 11.26 16.11 -26.02
CA ASP A 240 10.69 17.46 -26.20
C ASP A 240 9.94 17.93 -24.94
N LYS A 241 9.19 17.03 -24.29
CA LYS A 241 8.44 17.34 -23.06
C LYS A 241 9.37 17.49 -21.87
N ALA A 242 10.41 16.67 -21.76
CA ALA A 242 11.44 16.80 -20.74
C ALA A 242 12.19 18.15 -20.86
N ALA A 243 12.55 18.57 -22.07
CA ALA A 243 13.16 19.88 -22.33
C ALA A 243 12.23 21.06 -21.99
N LEU A 244 10.93 20.96 -22.33
CA LEU A 244 9.94 21.95 -21.90
C LEU A 244 9.77 22.01 -20.38
N ALA A 245 9.78 20.86 -19.69
CA ALA A 245 9.74 20.80 -18.23
C ALA A 245 10.95 21.53 -17.61
N LEU A 246 12.16 21.27 -18.12
CA LEU A 246 13.39 21.94 -17.69
C LEU A 246 13.27 23.47 -17.77
N VAL A 247 12.85 24.01 -18.91
CA VAL A 247 12.70 25.47 -19.11
C VAL A 247 11.68 26.06 -18.13
N LYS A 248 10.59 25.34 -17.82
CA LYS A 248 9.62 25.77 -16.80
C LYS A 248 10.22 25.74 -15.39
N PHE A 249 10.95 24.70 -15.01
CA PHE A 249 11.59 24.61 -13.70
C PHE A 249 12.71 25.65 -13.53
N GLN A 250 13.52 25.91 -14.57
CA GLN A 250 14.51 27.00 -14.57
C GLN A 250 13.85 28.36 -14.32
N LYS A 251 12.75 28.68 -15.02
CA LYS A 251 12.01 29.93 -14.80
C LYS A 251 11.40 29.99 -13.38
N SER A 252 10.88 28.86 -12.87
CA SER A 252 10.31 28.78 -11.52
C SER A 252 11.36 28.99 -10.42
N ALA A 253 12.50 28.29 -10.53
CA ALA A 253 13.62 28.36 -9.61
C ALA A 253 14.30 29.74 -9.60
N GLY A 254 14.43 30.37 -10.78
CA GLY A 254 14.92 31.75 -10.92
C GLY A 254 13.97 32.82 -10.36
N LEU A 255 12.70 32.50 -10.16
CA LEU A 255 11.74 33.33 -9.42
C LEU A 255 11.74 33.04 -7.90
N GLY A 256 12.70 32.25 -7.41
CA GLY A 256 12.87 31.93 -5.99
C GLY A 256 11.94 30.83 -5.46
N PHE A 257 11.03 30.28 -6.26
CA PHE A 257 10.02 29.34 -5.75
C PHE A 257 10.66 28.02 -5.28
N ALA A 258 10.68 27.77 -3.97
CA ALA A 258 11.37 26.61 -3.39
C ALA A 258 10.98 25.25 -4.00
N PRO A 259 9.69 24.94 -4.27
CA PRO A 259 9.33 23.70 -4.99
C PRO A 259 9.87 23.66 -6.43
N GLY A 260 10.00 24.82 -7.10
CA GLY A 260 10.62 24.92 -8.42
C GLY A 260 12.13 24.70 -8.40
N GLN A 261 12.80 25.16 -7.35
CA GLN A 261 14.22 24.87 -7.11
C GLN A 261 14.43 23.38 -6.84
N VAL A 262 13.58 22.75 -6.03
CA VAL A 262 13.58 21.29 -5.81
C VAL A 262 13.30 20.51 -7.10
N SER A 263 12.34 20.93 -7.92
CA SER A 263 12.10 20.28 -9.22
C SER A 263 13.30 20.43 -10.17
N LEU A 264 13.95 21.60 -10.22
CA LEU A 264 15.17 21.79 -11.02
C LEU A 264 16.34 20.95 -10.49
N ALA A 265 16.52 20.86 -9.17
CA ALA A 265 17.51 19.99 -8.54
C ALA A 265 17.31 18.52 -8.93
N GLN A 266 16.06 18.06 -9.01
CA GLN A 266 15.72 16.70 -9.46
C GLN A 266 16.03 16.46 -10.94
N MET A 267 15.91 17.46 -11.82
CA MET A 267 16.32 17.33 -13.22
C MET A 267 17.83 17.04 -13.32
N TYR A 268 18.65 17.79 -12.57
CA TYR A 268 20.10 17.55 -12.49
C TYR A 268 20.47 16.25 -11.76
N LEU A 269 19.72 15.84 -10.72
CA LEU A 269 19.94 14.58 -10.01
C LEU A 269 19.76 13.35 -10.91
N ASN A 270 18.72 13.40 -11.75
CA ASN A 270 18.28 12.27 -12.56
C ASN A 270 18.80 12.33 -14.01
N GLY A 271 19.39 13.44 -14.45
CA GLY A 271 19.84 13.62 -15.84
C GLY A 271 18.67 13.79 -16.83
N ILE A 272 17.58 14.43 -16.42
CA ILE A 272 16.38 14.57 -17.25
C ILE A 272 16.50 15.84 -18.09
N ALA A 273 16.71 15.68 -19.41
CA ALA A 273 16.96 16.77 -20.38
C ALA A 273 18.16 17.69 -20.07
N VAL A 274 18.99 17.31 -19.09
CA VAL A 274 20.28 17.91 -18.74
C VAL A 274 21.26 16.79 -18.39
N ASP A 275 22.55 17.05 -18.47
CA ASP A 275 23.55 16.12 -17.91
C ASP A 275 23.36 15.96 -16.40
N LYS A 276 23.59 14.73 -15.92
CA LYS A 276 23.49 14.41 -14.49
C LYS A 276 24.61 15.13 -13.73
N ASP A 277 24.24 15.98 -12.77
CA ASP A 277 25.16 16.81 -12.01
C ASP A 277 24.71 16.90 -10.55
N LEU A 278 25.35 16.12 -9.69
CA LEU A 278 24.99 16.06 -8.26
C LEU A 278 25.33 17.36 -7.52
N ASN A 279 26.37 18.08 -7.94
CA ASN A 279 26.76 19.34 -7.29
C ASN A 279 25.74 20.44 -7.59
N LYS A 280 25.36 20.62 -8.86
CA LYS A 280 24.26 21.53 -9.22
C LYS A 280 22.94 21.11 -8.58
N SER A 281 22.70 19.81 -8.42
CA SER A 281 21.52 19.32 -7.70
C SER A 281 21.52 19.79 -6.24
N LEU A 282 22.64 19.64 -5.53
CA LEU A 282 22.82 20.14 -4.16
C LEU A 282 22.64 21.66 -4.07
N GLU A 283 23.27 22.46 -4.95
CA GLU A 283 23.09 23.93 -5.00
C GLU A 283 21.61 24.36 -5.12
N TRP A 284 20.80 23.62 -5.86
CA TRP A 284 19.38 23.92 -6.03
C TRP A 284 18.51 23.40 -4.88
N PHE A 285 18.87 22.27 -4.26
CA PHE A 285 18.23 21.83 -3.01
C PHE A 285 18.55 22.79 -1.86
N GLU A 286 19.77 23.29 -1.74
CA GLU A 286 20.22 24.24 -0.73
C GLU A 286 19.40 25.55 -0.76
N LYS A 287 19.20 26.13 -1.96
CA LYS A 287 18.35 27.32 -2.15
C LYS A 287 16.89 27.11 -1.71
N GLY A 288 16.37 25.87 -1.86
CA GLY A 288 15.05 25.51 -1.36
C GLY A 288 15.04 25.27 0.16
N ALA A 289 16.12 24.69 0.68
CA ALA A 289 16.31 24.38 2.08
C ALA A 289 16.42 25.64 2.95
N LEU A 290 17.15 26.65 2.48
CA LEU A 290 17.27 27.98 3.09
C LEU A 290 15.92 28.72 3.21
N GLN A 291 14.90 28.29 2.46
CA GLN A 291 13.51 28.78 2.57
C GLN A 291 12.63 27.92 3.50
N ALA A 292 13.24 27.09 4.35
CA ALA A 292 12.59 26.11 5.21
C ALA A 292 11.70 25.08 4.47
N TYR A 293 11.95 24.83 3.17
CA TYR A 293 11.18 23.85 2.42
C TYR A 293 11.69 22.42 2.71
N GLU A 294 11.02 21.73 3.64
CA GLU A 294 11.35 20.38 4.11
C GLU A 294 11.76 19.37 3.00
N PRO A 295 11.04 19.23 1.87
CA PRO A 295 11.44 18.30 0.81
C PRO A 295 12.81 18.61 0.19
N ALA A 296 13.27 19.86 0.23
CA ALA A 296 14.60 20.22 -0.21
C ALA A 296 15.68 19.71 0.76
N ILE A 297 15.45 19.87 2.07
CA ILE A 297 16.38 19.47 3.14
C ILE A 297 16.53 17.95 3.19
N LEU A 298 15.41 17.22 3.11
CA LEU A 298 15.42 15.76 3.09
C LEU A 298 16.14 15.20 1.84
N LYS A 299 15.99 15.86 0.69
CA LYS A 299 16.64 15.45 -0.56
C LYS A 299 18.12 15.81 -0.60
N TYR A 300 18.49 17.00 -0.11
CA TYR A 300 19.90 17.38 0.08
C TYR A 300 20.61 16.33 0.94
N ALA A 301 20.03 15.96 2.09
CA ALA A 301 20.62 14.96 3.00
C ALA A 301 20.92 13.61 2.31
N ILE A 302 20.01 13.14 1.44
CA ILE A 302 20.19 11.89 0.68
C ILE A 302 21.25 12.05 -0.41
N VAL A 303 21.26 13.15 -1.16
CA VAL A 303 22.22 13.36 -2.26
C VAL A 303 23.63 13.68 -1.74
N CYS A 304 23.75 14.36 -0.60
CA CYS A 304 25.01 14.68 0.04
C CYS A 304 25.80 13.41 0.40
N GLN A 305 25.12 12.35 0.85
CA GLN A 305 25.71 11.02 1.10
C GLN A 305 26.29 10.35 -0.17
N GLN A 306 25.93 10.80 -1.36
CA GLN A 306 26.44 10.29 -2.65
C GLN A 306 27.62 11.11 -3.19
N VAL A 307 27.96 12.22 -2.54
CA VAL A 307 28.97 13.18 -3.01
C VAL A 307 30.08 13.27 -1.96
N ASN A 308 31.25 12.69 -2.26
CA ASN A 308 32.38 12.60 -1.34
C ASN A 308 32.87 13.96 -0.78
N SER A 309 32.59 15.06 -1.48
CA SER A 309 32.96 16.42 -1.07
C SER A 309 31.89 17.16 -0.26
N CYS A 310 30.72 16.55 -0.02
CA CYS A 310 29.62 17.19 0.68
C CYS A 310 29.68 16.94 2.19
N ASN A 311 29.73 18.00 3.00
CA ASN A 311 29.63 17.91 4.45
C ASN A 311 28.22 18.25 4.93
N ILE A 312 27.44 17.22 5.27
CA ILE A 312 26.07 17.39 5.75
C ILE A 312 25.97 18.17 7.07
N ALA A 313 27.02 18.18 7.90
CA ALA A 313 27.02 18.93 9.15
C ALA A 313 27.14 20.44 8.92
N GLU A 314 27.97 20.86 7.96
CA GLU A 314 28.10 22.27 7.56
C GLU A 314 26.77 22.80 6.98
N PHE A 315 26.12 22.01 6.12
CA PHE A 315 24.78 22.32 5.59
C PHE A 315 23.74 22.54 6.70
N TYR A 316 23.67 21.65 7.70
CA TYR A 316 22.75 21.85 8.82
C TYR A 316 23.13 23.05 9.70
N GLN A 317 24.41 23.37 9.84
CA GLN A 317 24.86 24.58 10.55
C GLN A 317 24.42 25.85 9.81
N GLU A 318 24.54 25.90 8.48
CA GLU A 318 24.11 27.04 7.67
C GLU A 318 22.59 27.29 7.79
N LEU A 319 21.79 26.22 7.72
CA LEU A 319 20.33 26.32 7.93
C LEU A 319 19.98 26.89 9.30
N VAL A 320 20.66 26.45 10.37
CA VAL A 320 20.44 26.99 11.72
C VAL A 320 20.89 28.46 11.81
N GLN A 321 22.04 28.82 11.24
CA GLN A 321 22.55 30.20 11.22
C GLN A 321 21.64 31.16 10.45
N THR A 322 20.99 30.68 9.38
CA THR A 322 20.04 31.47 8.57
C THR A 322 18.63 31.51 9.16
N GLY A 323 18.40 30.85 10.31
CA GLY A 323 17.13 30.89 11.04
C GLY A 323 16.06 29.91 10.55
N VAL A 324 16.43 28.90 9.75
CA VAL A 324 15.53 27.81 9.35
C VAL A 324 15.20 26.96 10.58
N ASN A 325 13.93 26.93 10.98
CA ASN A 325 13.51 26.10 12.11
C ASN A 325 13.45 24.61 11.72
N ILE A 326 14.49 23.88 12.08
CA ILE A 326 14.64 22.44 11.85
C ILE A 326 13.91 21.65 12.96
N GLU A 327 12.58 21.55 12.89
CA GLU A 327 11.80 20.57 13.66
C GLU A 327 11.56 19.27 12.88
N PHE A 328 12.62 18.64 12.34
CA PHE A 328 12.51 17.32 11.69
C PHE A 328 12.30 16.20 12.73
N THR A 329 11.02 15.99 13.06
CA THR A 329 10.40 14.88 13.79
C THR A 329 11.31 13.67 14.11
N LYS A 330 12.10 13.79 15.18
CA LYS A 330 12.80 12.70 15.91
C LYS A 330 13.79 11.83 15.11
N GLN A 331 14.06 12.11 13.84
CA GLN A 331 14.73 11.15 12.93
C GLN A 331 16.17 11.52 12.58
N VAL A 332 16.47 12.81 12.49
CA VAL A 332 17.82 13.33 12.48
C VAL A 332 17.98 14.03 13.82
N ASP A 333 18.91 13.60 14.66
CA ASP A 333 19.10 14.19 15.99
C ASP A 333 19.89 15.51 15.88
N VAL A 334 19.32 16.46 15.14
CA VAL A 334 19.90 17.79 14.91
C VAL A 334 20.02 18.56 16.23
N ARG A 335 19.17 18.26 17.23
CA ARG A 335 19.31 18.83 18.58
C ARG A 335 20.51 18.28 19.34
N ALA A 336 20.90 17.02 19.13
CA ALA A 336 22.16 16.50 19.66
C ALA A 336 23.37 17.12 18.95
N THR A 337 23.32 17.31 17.62
CA THR A 337 24.43 17.96 16.90
C THR A 337 24.56 19.44 17.22
N THR A 338 23.46 20.19 17.39
CA THR A 338 23.54 21.59 17.85
C THR A 338 24.02 21.69 19.28
N LYS A 339 23.57 20.83 20.22
CA LYS A 339 24.10 20.83 21.60
C LYS A 339 25.58 20.45 21.67
N ALA A 340 26.01 19.44 20.92
CA ALA A 340 27.42 19.06 20.86
C ALA A 340 28.28 20.18 20.24
N PHE A 341 27.74 20.93 19.27
CA PHE A 341 28.39 22.11 18.71
C PHE A 341 28.39 23.30 19.66
N GLU A 342 27.30 23.58 20.39
CA GLU A 342 27.23 24.58 21.46
C GLU A 342 28.30 24.30 22.52
N GLN A 343 28.43 23.05 22.98
CA GLN A 343 29.50 22.65 23.89
C GLN A 343 30.89 22.84 23.27
N ALA A 344 31.13 22.43 22.02
CA ALA A 344 32.43 22.65 21.35
C ALA A 344 32.76 24.15 21.16
N LEU A 345 31.74 24.99 20.97
CA LEU A 345 31.88 26.44 20.84
C LEU A 345 32.15 27.11 22.20
N GLU A 346 31.62 26.57 23.30
CA GLU A 346 31.99 27.01 24.66
C GLU A 346 33.40 26.53 25.03
N GLU A 347 33.73 25.26 24.79
CA GLU A 347 35.06 24.70 25.05
C GLU A 347 36.19 25.37 24.27
N SER A 348 35.93 25.88 23.06
CA SER A 348 36.92 26.63 22.29
C SER A 348 37.15 28.05 22.83
N LYS A 349 36.11 28.72 23.34
CA LYS A 349 36.21 30.03 24.01
C LYS A 349 36.93 29.97 25.36
N VAL A 350 36.97 28.81 26.02
CA VAL A 350 37.69 28.60 27.29
C VAL A 350 39.20 28.34 27.08
N LYS A 351 39.64 28.11 25.83
CA LYS A 351 41.05 27.84 25.47
C LYS A 351 41.79 29.05 24.88
N THR A 352 41.14 30.22 24.86
CA THR A 352 41.70 31.53 24.48
C THR A 352 41.62 32.50 25.65
#